data_AF-A0A2A3EQH8-F1
#
_entry.id   AF-A0A2A3EQH8-F1
#
_cell.length_a   1.000
_cell.length_b   1.000
_cell.length_c   1.000
_cell.angle_alpha   90.00
_cell.angle_beta   90.00
_cell.angle_gamma   90.00
#
_symmetry.space_group_name_H-M   'P 1'
#
loop_
_entity.id
_entity.type
_entity.pdbx_description
1 polymer ?
#
loop_
_entity_poly.entity_id
_entity_poly.type
_entity_poly.pdbx_seq_one_letter_code
_entity_poly.pdbx_strand_id
1 'polypeptide(L)'
;MKWLVFNIILIIRNYVISCQDIVFPSDEETYHVNSNTEMITEHNSIFIPDSCSKNMLLYPGPGNIRICDCKPGFLYFPLNNSCHEAYRQGPCASQHYVVLPKNEIIAKCIRNPCLQDGIVQYNNTCYFLRTTGGPCAPNKVIDVNTITFELECISEIEPFIIIEIPKQCPVGSRRDILGICKKIRNIPN
;
A
#
# COMPACT_ATOMS: atom_id res chain seq x y z
N MET A 1 -48.76 -17.58 -7.89
CA MET A 1 -47.84 -16.55 -7.35
C MET A 1 -46.84 -17.09 -6.31
N LYS A 2 -47.24 -17.89 -5.32
CA LYS A 2 -46.32 -18.41 -4.28
C LYS A 2 -45.15 -19.27 -4.79
N TRP A 3 -45.34 -20.05 -5.85
CA TRP A 3 -44.31 -20.97 -6.37
C TRP A 3 -43.19 -20.25 -7.16
N LEU A 4 -43.52 -19.14 -7.83
CA LEU A 4 -42.54 -18.28 -8.51
C LEU A 4 -41.62 -17.58 -7.50
N VAL A 5 -42.20 -17.06 -6.41
CA VAL A 5 -41.44 -16.41 -5.35
C VAL A 5 -40.48 -17.39 -4.67
N PHE A 6 -40.90 -18.64 -4.46
CA PHE A 6 -40.04 -19.66 -3.87
C PHE A 6 -38.85 -20.04 -4.77
N ASN A 7 -39.08 -20.13 -6.09
CA ASN A 7 -38.01 -20.38 -7.06
C ASN A 7 -37.02 -19.21 -7.15
N ILE A 8 -37.51 -17.97 -7.13
CA ILE A 8 -36.67 -16.77 -7.13
C ILE A 8 -35.79 -16.73 -5.86
N ILE A 9 -36.36 -17.06 -4.69
CA ILE A 9 -35.60 -17.10 -3.42
C ILE A 9 -34.53 -18.22 -3.45
N LEU A 10 -34.83 -19.38 -4.03
CA LEU A 10 -33.86 -20.47 -4.18
C LEU A 10 -32.71 -20.11 -5.13
N ILE A 11 -32.99 -19.39 -6.21
CA ILE A 11 -31.98 -18.90 -7.15
C ILE A 11 -31.10 -17.84 -6.48
N ILE A 12 -31.69 -16.89 -5.76
CA ILE A 12 -30.95 -15.85 -5.02
C ILE A 12 -30.08 -16.47 -3.92
N ARG A 13 -30.59 -17.44 -3.14
CA ARG A 13 -29.75 -18.16 -2.14
C ARG A 13 -28.58 -18.91 -2.77
N ASN A 14 -28.77 -19.52 -3.95
CA ASN A 14 -27.67 -20.21 -4.64
C ASN A 14 -26.62 -19.24 -5.16
N TYR A 15 -27.02 -18.07 -5.66
CA TYR A 15 -26.10 -17.05 -6.15
C TYR A 15 -25.26 -16.42 -5.03
N VAL A 16 -25.85 -16.20 -3.85
CA VAL A 16 -25.16 -15.56 -2.71
C VAL A 16 -24.07 -16.45 -2.09
N ILE A 17 -24.15 -17.79 -2.21
CA ILE A 17 -23.15 -18.71 -1.67
C ILE A 17 -21.86 -18.77 -2.52
N SER A 18 -21.88 -18.18 -3.73
CA SER A 18 -20.76 -18.21 -4.68
C SER A 18 -19.93 -16.92 -4.70
N CYS A 19 -19.94 -16.14 -3.61
CA CYS A 19 -18.99 -15.04 -3.45
C CYS A 19 -17.70 -15.59 -2.81
N GLN A 20 -16.59 -15.46 -3.53
CA GLN A 20 -15.26 -15.60 -2.94
C GLN A 20 -14.87 -14.27 -2.32
N ASP A 21 -14.36 -14.28 -1.09
CA ASP A 21 -13.76 -13.10 -0.49
C ASP A 21 -12.49 -12.75 -1.28
N ILE A 22 -12.52 -11.63 -1.99
CA ILE A 22 -11.34 -11.04 -2.61
C ILE A 22 -10.61 -10.28 -1.51
N VAL A 23 -9.55 -10.86 -0.97
CA VAL A 23 -8.62 -10.16 -0.08
C VAL A 23 -7.45 -9.71 -0.94
N PHE A 24 -7.33 -8.41 -1.15
CA PHE A 24 -6.12 -7.83 -1.76
C PHE A 24 -4.96 -7.97 -0.77
N PRO A 25 -3.77 -8.39 -1.21
CA PRO A 25 -2.56 -8.16 -0.44
C PRO A 25 -2.47 -6.65 -0.19
N SER A 26 -2.35 -6.23 1.06
CA SER A 26 -1.86 -4.87 1.35
C SER A 26 -0.47 -4.76 0.72
N ASP A 27 -0.13 -3.59 0.17
CA ASP A 27 1.13 -3.29 -0.55
C ASP A 27 2.42 -3.41 0.31
N GLU A 28 2.38 -4.16 1.40
CA GLU A 28 3.56 -4.57 2.15
C GLU A 28 4.07 -5.88 1.56
N GLU A 29 5.07 -5.78 0.69
CA GLU A 29 5.93 -6.90 0.33
C GLU A 29 6.57 -7.48 1.62
N THR A 30 5.92 -8.47 2.23
CA THR A 30 6.47 -9.20 3.38
C THR A 30 6.83 -10.61 2.94
N TYR A 31 8.08 -10.80 2.53
CA TYR A 31 8.67 -12.12 2.48
C TYR A 31 8.89 -12.60 3.91
N HIS A 32 8.01 -13.48 4.41
CA HIS A 32 8.28 -14.25 5.60
C HIS A 32 9.34 -15.31 5.28
N VAL A 33 10.62 -14.94 5.34
CA VAL A 33 11.71 -15.92 5.31
C VAL A 33 11.77 -16.57 6.68
N ASN A 34 11.49 -17.87 6.71
CA ASN A 34 11.63 -18.71 7.89
C ASN A 34 13.10 -18.63 8.35
N SER A 35 13.31 -18.17 9.58
CA SER A 35 14.63 -18.14 10.20
C SER A 35 15.17 -19.57 10.23
N ASN A 36 16.11 -19.90 9.34
CA ASN A 36 17.23 -20.81 9.55
C ASN A 36 18.17 -20.75 8.33
N THR A 37 19.31 -20.07 8.52
CA THR A 37 20.53 -20.16 7.69
C THR A 37 20.37 -19.92 6.19
N GLU A 38 20.32 -18.66 5.77
CA GLU A 38 20.92 -18.26 4.50
C GLU A 38 21.63 -16.90 4.70
N MET A 39 22.88 -16.80 4.22
CA MET A 39 23.59 -15.53 4.10
C MET A 39 22.71 -14.59 3.27
N ILE A 40 22.25 -13.51 3.88
CA ILE A 40 21.38 -12.52 3.25
C ILE A 40 22.21 -11.79 2.17
N THR A 41 22.15 -12.27 0.93
CA THR A 41 22.69 -11.57 -0.24
C THR A 41 21.67 -10.63 -0.88
N GLU A 42 20.53 -10.40 -0.24
CA GLU A 42 19.48 -9.52 -0.75
C GLU A 42 19.04 -8.54 0.34
N HIS A 43 19.23 -7.24 0.09
CA HIS A 43 18.85 -6.12 0.96
C HIS A 43 17.33 -5.93 1.00
N ASN A 44 16.59 -6.96 1.40
CA ASN A 44 15.13 -6.93 1.42
C ASN A 44 14.69 -6.43 2.80
N SER A 45 13.96 -5.30 2.84
CA SER A 45 13.40 -4.75 4.08
C SER A 45 12.35 -5.69 4.66
N ILE A 46 12.35 -5.88 5.98
CA ILE A 46 11.41 -6.80 6.64
C ILE A 46 10.46 -5.99 7.51
N PHE A 47 9.15 -6.16 7.31
CA PHE A 47 8.17 -5.71 8.29
C PHE A 47 8.10 -6.73 9.43
N ILE A 48 8.59 -6.35 10.61
CA ILE A 48 8.45 -7.13 11.83
C ILE A 48 7.53 -6.33 12.76
N PRO A 49 6.31 -6.83 13.07
CA PRO A 49 5.41 -6.14 13.98
C PRO A 49 6.10 -5.87 15.32
N ASP A 50 5.85 -4.69 15.89
CA ASP A 50 6.42 -4.18 17.15
C ASP A 50 7.95 -3.94 17.18
N SER A 51 8.66 -4.13 16.06
CA SER A 51 10.10 -3.84 15.98
C SER A 51 10.43 -2.39 15.64
N CYS A 52 9.56 -1.70 14.89
CA CYS A 52 9.74 -0.30 14.48
C CYS A 52 8.46 0.51 14.74
N SER A 53 8.60 1.84 14.81
CA SER A 53 7.45 2.74 14.95
C SER A 53 6.57 2.75 13.70
N LYS A 54 5.37 3.32 13.82
CA LYS A 54 4.45 3.46 12.69
C LYS A 54 5.13 4.14 11.49
N ASN A 55 4.85 3.64 10.30
CA ASN A 55 5.40 4.11 9.01
C ASN A 55 6.93 3.96 8.88
N MET A 56 7.54 3.04 9.63
CA MET A 56 8.94 2.66 9.47
C MET A 56 9.06 1.19 9.05
N LEU A 57 10.17 0.86 8.40
CA LEU A 57 10.60 -0.49 8.03
C LEU A 57 11.94 -0.79 8.68
N LEU A 58 12.19 -2.07 8.95
CA LEU A 58 13.45 -2.54 9.52
C LEU A 58 14.41 -2.91 8.38
N TYR A 59 15.55 -2.25 8.36
CA TYR A 59 16.64 -2.47 7.42
C TYR A 59 17.85 -3.13 8.10
N PRO A 60 18.56 -4.02 7.39
CA PRO A 60 19.84 -4.55 7.87
C PRO A 60 20.90 -3.45 7.86
N GLY A 61 21.53 -3.21 9.02
CA GLY A 61 22.66 -2.30 9.18
C GLY A 61 24.00 -3.03 9.13
N PRO A 62 25.12 -2.32 9.33
CA PRO A 62 26.44 -2.94 9.38
C PRO A 62 26.54 -3.97 10.52
N GLY A 63 27.04 -5.16 10.20
CA GLY A 63 27.12 -6.29 11.13
C GLY A 63 25.75 -6.88 11.43
N ASN A 64 25.41 -7.01 12.71
CA ASN A 64 24.13 -7.56 13.19
C ASN A 64 23.16 -6.46 13.68
N ILE A 65 23.45 -5.19 13.38
CA ILE A 65 22.61 -4.07 13.79
C ILE A 65 21.39 -4.02 12.88
N ARG A 66 20.21 -3.82 13.45
CA ARG A 66 18.97 -3.55 12.70
C ARG A 66 18.57 -2.11 12.90
N ILE A 67 18.21 -1.43 11.82
CA ILE A 67 17.94 0.02 11.81
C ILE A 67 16.51 0.23 11.30
N CYS A 68 15.74 1.04 12.00
CA CYS A 68 14.42 1.47 11.50
C CYS A 68 14.59 2.72 10.64
N ASP A 69 13.99 2.71 9.45
CA ASP A 69 13.94 3.87 8.56
C ASP A 69 12.52 4.07 8.03
N CYS A 70 12.19 5.25 7.54
CA CYS A 70 10.86 5.56 7.02
C CYS A 70 10.51 4.72 5.79
N LYS A 71 9.22 4.36 5.68
CA LYS A 71 8.66 3.78 4.45
C LYS A 71 8.92 4.72 3.25
N PRO A 72 9.06 4.20 2.03
CA PRO A 72 9.16 5.04 0.82
C PRO A 72 8.03 6.08 0.77
N GLY A 73 8.36 7.34 0.46
CA GLY A 73 7.40 8.45 0.45
C GLY A 73 7.07 9.05 1.83
N PHE A 74 7.67 8.53 2.92
CA PHE A 74 7.56 9.11 4.26
C PHE A 74 8.84 9.80 4.68
N LEU A 75 8.68 10.93 5.38
CA LEU A 75 9.74 11.82 5.82
C LEU A 75 9.93 11.77 7.34
N TYR A 76 11.18 11.69 7.77
CA TYR A 76 11.57 11.57 9.17
C TYR A 76 11.54 12.90 9.92
N PHE A 77 10.93 12.91 11.10
CA PHE A 77 10.96 14.03 12.04
C PHE A 77 11.78 13.64 13.28
N PRO A 78 12.97 14.24 13.49
CA PRO A 78 13.85 13.88 14.60
C PRO A 78 13.27 14.19 15.99
N LEU A 79 12.44 15.22 16.11
CA LEU A 79 11.93 15.71 17.41
C LEU A 79 11.04 14.69 18.13
N ASN A 80 10.32 13.87 17.38
CA ASN A 80 9.34 12.91 17.88
C ASN A 80 9.60 11.48 17.36
N ASN A 81 10.73 11.28 16.66
CA ASN A 81 11.14 10.00 16.09
C ASN A 81 10.03 9.32 15.28
N SER A 82 9.39 10.06 14.38
CA SER A 82 8.26 9.56 13.59
C SER A 82 8.38 9.86 12.10
N CYS A 83 7.72 9.04 11.30
CA CYS A 83 7.71 9.15 9.84
C CYS A 83 6.32 9.60 9.35
N HIS A 84 6.31 10.63 8.52
CA HIS A 84 5.09 11.26 8.03
C HIS A 84 5.10 11.36 6.50
N GLU A 85 3.99 11.01 5.90
CA GLU A 85 3.84 11.02 4.45
C GLU A 85 4.06 12.43 3.88
N ALA A 86 4.84 12.54 2.81
CA ALA A 86 5.05 13.80 2.13
C ALA A 86 3.74 14.37 1.58
N TYR A 87 3.61 15.71 1.59
CA TYR A 87 2.41 16.46 1.21
C TYR A 87 1.14 16.12 2.00
N ARG A 88 1.26 15.46 3.14
CA ARG A 88 0.19 15.30 4.14
C ARG A 88 0.43 16.18 5.36
N GLN A 89 -0.62 16.45 6.11
CA GLN A 89 -0.56 17.28 7.31
C GLN A 89 0.49 16.78 8.32
N GLY A 90 0.56 15.47 8.56
CA GLY A 90 1.53 14.90 9.50
C GLY A 90 1.49 15.57 10.89
N PRO A 91 2.64 15.99 11.46
CA PRO A 91 2.71 16.70 12.73
C PRO A 91 2.53 18.21 12.57
N CYS A 92 2.30 18.71 11.35
CA CYS A 92 2.17 20.13 11.07
C CYS A 92 0.82 20.69 11.54
N ALA A 93 0.77 22.00 11.74
CA ALA A 93 -0.47 22.71 12.03
C ALA A 93 -1.49 22.55 10.89
N SER A 94 -2.77 22.84 11.16
CA SER A 94 -3.77 22.85 10.09
C SER A 94 -3.35 23.75 8.92
N GLN A 95 -3.75 23.35 7.72
CA GLN A 95 -3.39 24.03 6.46
C GLN A 95 -1.89 24.00 6.13
N HIS A 96 -1.09 23.18 6.82
CA HIS A 96 0.31 22.92 6.49
C HIS A 96 0.48 21.45 6.14
N TYR A 97 1.52 21.14 5.38
CA TYR A 97 1.91 19.77 5.08
C TYR A 97 3.42 19.58 5.28
N VAL A 98 3.83 18.31 5.28
CA VAL A 98 5.22 17.88 5.35
C VAL A 98 5.87 17.93 3.97
N VAL A 99 7.04 18.56 3.86
CA VAL A 99 7.87 18.54 2.65
C VAL A 99 9.34 18.33 3.00
N LEU A 100 10.10 17.82 2.04
CA LEU A 100 11.56 17.87 2.05
C LEU A 100 12.02 18.86 0.97
N PRO A 101 12.43 20.08 1.33
CA PRO A 101 12.91 21.03 0.34
C PRO A 101 14.14 20.50 -0.40
N LYS A 102 14.28 20.91 -1.67
CA LYS A 102 15.40 20.52 -2.51
C LYS A 102 16.73 20.93 -1.85
N ASN A 103 17.69 20.01 -1.83
CA ASN A 103 19.01 20.16 -1.17
C ASN A 103 18.97 20.25 0.37
N GLU A 104 17.84 19.91 1.00
CA GLU A 104 17.76 19.76 2.44
C GLU A 104 17.65 18.29 2.85
N ILE A 105 18.08 17.99 4.07
CA ILE A 105 18.02 16.64 4.67
C ILE A 105 17.00 16.54 5.80
N ILE A 106 16.39 17.67 6.20
CA ILE A 106 15.43 17.75 7.31
C ILE A 106 14.08 18.15 6.74
N ALA A 107 13.08 17.34 7.02
CA ALA A 107 11.69 17.64 6.64
C ALA A 107 11.17 18.87 7.39
N LYS A 108 10.33 19.66 6.70
CA LYS A 108 9.75 20.89 7.24
C LYS A 108 8.25 20.91 7.04
N CYS A 109 7.58 21.63 7.94
CA CYS A 109 6.20 22.00 7.77
C CYS A 109 6.13 23.30 6.98
N ILE A 110 5.47 23.26 5.81
CA ILE A 110 5.19 24.47 5.04
C ILE A 110 3.70 24.64 4.84
N ARG A 111 3.27 25.89 4.66
CA ARG A 111 1.86 26.21 4.44
C ARG A 111 1.42 25.63 3.11
N ASN A 112 0.36 24.82 3.13
CA ASN A 112 -0.26 24.29 1.92
C ASN A 112 -0.97 25.45 1.18
N PRO A 113 -0.60 25.78 -0.07
CA PRO A 113 -1.29 26.81 -0.85
C PRO A 113 -2.79 26.55 -1.03
N CYS A 114 -3.20 25.28 -1.03
CA CYS A 114 -4.59 24.85 -1.20
C CYS A 114 -5.38 24.78 0.12
N LEU A 115 -4.73 25.03 1.27
CA LEU A 115 -5.33 25.12 2.61
C LEU A 115 -6.06 23.86 3.11
N GLN A 116 -5.97 22.73 2.40
CA GLN A 116 -6.68 21.49 2.71
C GLN A 116 -5.75 20.29 2.59
N ASP A 117 -5.73 19.43 3.61
CA ASP A 117 -4.92 18.21 3.61
C ASP A 117 -5.28 17.27 2.44
N GLY A 118 -4.28 16.63 1.85
CA GLY A 118 -4.44 15.77 0.68
C GLY A 118 -4.66 16.52 -0.65
N ILE A 119 -4.65 17.85 -0.65
CA ILE A 119 -4.69 18.67 -1.86
C ILE A 119 -3.35 19.36 -2.04
N VAL A 120 -2.76 19.24 -3.22
CA VAL A 120 -1.46 19.81 -3.56
C VAL A 120 -1.57 20.81 -4.70
N GLN A 121 -0.69 21.80 -4.70
CA GLN A 121 -0.58 22.73 -5.82
C GLN A 121 0.37 22.17 -6.87
N TYR A 122 -0.10 22.07 -8.11
CA TYR A 122 0.67 21.64 -9.26
C TYR A 122 0.35 22.56 -10.44
N ASN A 123 1.36 23.12 -11.11
CA ASN A 123 1.18 24.12 -12.16
C ASN A 123 0.18 25.23 -11.78
N ASN A 124 0.35 25.80 -10.57
CA ASN A 124 -0.50 26.85 -9.98
C ASN A 124 -1.96 26.48 -9.69
N THR A 125 -2.37 25.22 -9.91
CA THR A 125 -3.74 24.75 -9.67
C THR A 125 -3.76 23.69 -8.57
N CYS A 126 -4.84 23.63 -7.80
CA CYS A 126 -4.99 22.68 -6.70
C CYS A 126 -5.63 21.38 -7.17
N TYR A 127 -5.02 20.25 -6.84
CA TYR A 127 -5.49 18.91 -7.18
C TYR A 127 -5.39 17.98 -5.97
N PHE A 128 -6.32 17.03 -5.86
CA PHE A 128 -6.21 15.96 -4.88
C PHE A 128 -5.02 15.07 -5.24
N LEU A 129 -4.16 14.80 -4.25
CA LEU A 129 -3.07 13.85 -4.40
C LEU A 129 -3.65 12.47 -4.73
N ARG A 130 -2.97 11.71 -5.60
CA ARG A 130 -3.43 10.40 -6.09
C ARG A 130 -4.72 10.43 -6.91
N THR A 131 -4.97 11.53 -7.60
CA THR A 131 -6.08 11.62 -8.56
C THR A 131 -5.62 11.23 -9.95
N THR A 132 -6.36 10.32 -10.58
CA THR A 132 -6.20 9.97 -11.99
C THR A 132 -6.60 11.13 -12.89
N GLY A 133 -5.78 11.43 -13.89
CA GLY A 133 -5.95 12.59 -14.74
C GLY A 133 -5.65 13.88 -13.98
N GLY A 134 -6.57 14.84 -14.01
CA GLY A 134 -6.38 16.15 -13.38
C GLY A 134 -5.30 16.97 -14.10
N PRO A 135 -4.12 17.23 -13.48
CA PRO A 135 -3.01 17.88 -14.15
C PRO A 135 -2.22 16.93 -15.07
N CYS A 136 -2.43 15.63 -14.93
CA CYS A 136 -1.73 14.60 -15.67
C CYS A 136 -2.54 14.12 -16.89
N ALA A 137 -1.89 13.40 -17.81
CA ALA A 137 -2.56 12.76 -18.94
C ALA A 137 -3.64 11.76 -18.48
N PRO A 138 -4.62 11.43 -19.34
CA PRO A 138 -5.54 10.31 -19.06
C PRO A 138 -4.74 9.04 -18.74
N ASN A 139 -5.08 8.35 -17.65
CA ASN A 139 -4.39 7.15 -17.10
C ASN A 139 -3.03 7.43 -16.41
N LYS A 140 -2.76 8.68 -16.05
CA LYS A 140 -1.67 9.03 -15.15
C LYS A 140 -2.21 9.62 -13.86
N VAL A 141 -1.46 9.47 -12.78
CA VAL A 141 -1.83 9.95 -11.46
C VAL A 141 -0.78 10.96 -11.00
N ILE A 142 -1.24 12.05 -10.38
CA ILE A 142 -0.34 12.95 -9.65
C ILE A 142 0.02 12.30 -8.32
N ASP A 143 1.30 12.00 -8.13
CA ASP A 143 1.83 11.40 -6.90
C ASP A 143 3.18 12.03 -6.51
N VAL A 144 3.72 11.58 -5.39
CA VAL A 144 5.02 12.01 -4.88
C VAL A 144 6.09 11.02 -5.30
N ASN A 145 7.16 11.51 -5.92
CA ASN A 145 8.35 10.72 -6.17
C ASN A 145 8.98 10.28 -4.84
N THR A 146 9.11 8.98 -4.61
CA THR A 146 9.56 8.43 -3.31
C THR A 146 11.02 8.68 -2.99
N ILE A 147 11.83 9.11 -3.97
CA ILE A 147 13.25 9.41 -3.82
C ILE A 147 13.47 10.91 -3.68
N THR A 148 12.88 11.72 -4.57
CA THR A 148 13.10 13.18 -4.59
C THR A 148 12.11 13.95 -3.73
N PHE A 149 10.99 13.33 -3.34
CA PHE A 149 9.85 13.98 -2.67
C PHE A 149 9.25 15.16 -3.45
N GLU A 150 9.42 15.16 -4.78
CA GLU A 150 8.79 16.12 -5.69
C GLU A 150 7.49 15.53 -6.25
N LEU A 151 6.53 16.40 -6.60
CA LEU A 151 5.30 15.99 -7.26
C LEU A 151 5.59 15.62 -8.71
N GLU A 152 5.08 14.49 -9.16
CA GLU A 152 5.23 14.02 -10.54
C GLU A 152 3.97 13.31 -11.03
N CYS A 153 3.83 13.23 -12.36
CA CYS A 153 2.79 12.44 -13.01
C CYS A 153 3.33 11.05 -13.32
N ILE A 154 2.99 10.07 -12.49
CA ILE A 154 3.32 8.67 -12.71
C ILE A 154 2.24 7.97 -13.53
N SER A 155 2.61 6.94 -14.28
CA SER A 155 1.63 6.05 -14.88
C SER A 155 0.89 5.31 -13.78
N GLU A 156 -0.42 5.10 -13.91
CA GLU A 156 -1.10 4.13 -13.06
C GLU A 156 -0.36 2.80 -13.19
N ILE A 157 0.07 2.25 -12.06
CA ILE A 157 0.56 0.88 -12.03
C ILE A 157 -0.68 0.04 -12.35
N GLU A 158 -0.86 -0.30 -13.62
CA GLU A 158 -1.74 -1.40 -13.96
C GLU A 158 -1.22 -2.57 -13.14
N PRO A 159 -2.00 -3.15 -12.22
CA PRO A 159 -1.56 -4.35 -11.54
C PRO A 159 -1.21 -5.32 -12.65
N PHE A 160 0.04 -5.78 -12.67
CA PHE A 160 0.46 -6.81 -13.61
C PHE A 160 -0.35 -8.05 -13.25
N ILE A 161 -1.53 -8.20 -13.87
CA ILE A 161 -2.30 -9.43 -13.83
C ILE A 161 -1.54 -10.37 -14.77
N ILE A 162 -0.44 -10.95 -14.28
CA ILE A 162 0.39 -11.93 -15.00
C ILE A 162 -0.39 -13.25 -15.18
N ILE A 163 -1.48 -13.41 -14.44
CA ILE A 163 -2.28 -14.63 -14.41
C ILE A 163 -3.52 -14.41 -15.29
N GLU A 164 -3.58 -15.06 -16.45
CA GLU A 164 -4.88 -15.35 -17.07
C GLU A 164 -5.69 -16.21 -16.09
N ILE A 165 -6.74 -15.64 -15.48
CA ILE A 165 -7.57 -16.37 -14.51
C ILE A 165 -8.78 -16.99 -15.22
N PRO A 166 -8.72 -18.29 -15.57
CA PRO A 166 -9.95 -19.07 -15.61
C PRO A 166 -9.89 -20.40 -14.83
N LYS A 167 -11.08 -20.77 -14.35
CA LYS A 167 -11.54 -21.99 -13.64
C LYS A 167 -11.58 -21.86 -12.11
N GLN A 168 -12.82 -21.81 -11.62
CA GLN A 168 -13.19 -22.05 -10.24
C GLN A 168 -12.42 -23.23 -9.67
N CYS A 169 -11.88 -23.06 -8.45
CA CYS A 169 -11.35 -24.18 -7.70
C CYS A 169 -12.49 -25.16 -7.37
N PRO A 170 -12.23 -26.48 -7.34
CA PRO A 170 -13.18 -27.46 -6.85
C PRO A 170 -13.68 -27.10 -5.44
N VAL A 171 -14.95 -27.39 -5.16
CA VAL A 171 -15.55 -27.16 -3.84
C VAL A 171 -14.70 -27.83 -2.74
N GLY A 172 -14.37 -27.08 -1.69
CA GLY A 172 -13.51 -27.55 -0.59
C GLY A 172 -11.99 -27.41 -0.85
N SER A 173 -11.59 -26.73 -1.93
CA SER A 173 -10.20 -26.34 -2.18
C SER A 173 -10.04 -24.83 -2.24
N ARG A 174 -8.84 -24.36 -1.89
CA ARG A 174 -8.41 -22.95 -1.92
C ARG A 174 -7.16 -22.82 -2.79
N ARG A 175 -7.09 -21.74 -3.57
CA ARG A 175 -5.92 -21.41 -4.40
C ARG A 175 -4.74 -20.99 -3.51
N ASP A 176 -3.54 -21.47 -3.81
CA ASP A 176 -2.30 -20.98 -3.21
C ASP A 176 -1.67 -19.83 -4.03
N ILE A 177 -0.56 -19.26 -3.54
CA ILE A 177 0.15 -18.14 -4.18
C ILE A 177 0.72 -18.47 -5.57
N LEU A 178 0.88 -19.76 -5.88
CA LEU A 178 1.35 -20.25 -7.18
C LEU A 178 0.17 -20.46 -8.15
N GLY A 179 -1.06 -20.13 -7.72
CA GLY A 179 -2.26 -20.30 -8.52
C GLY A 179 -2.82 -21.73 -8.48
N ILE A 180 -2.34 -22.63 -7.61
CA ILE A 180 -2.74 -24.04 -7.57
C ILE A 180 -3.86 -24.25 -6.54
N CYS A 181 -4.95 -24.90 -6.92
CA CYS A 181 -6.03 -25.25 -5.98
C CYS A 181 -5.62 -26.43 -5.08
N LYS A 182 -5.50 -26.18 -3.77
CA LYS A 182 -5.19 -27.18 -2.74
C LYS A 182 -6.38 -27.38 -1.79
N LYS A 183 -6.64 -28.62 -1.37
CA LYS A 183 -7.65 -28.89 -0.32
C LYS A 183 -7.21 -28.23 0.98
N ILE A 184 -8.15 -27.55 1.65
CA ILE A 184 -7.91 -27.00 2.98
C ILE A 184 -7.73 -28.19 3.92
N ARG A 185 -6.50 -28.43 4.38
CA ARG A 185 -6.26 -29.36 5.49
C ARG A 185 -6.49 -28.55 6.76
N ASN A 186 -7.56 -28.88 7.48
CA ASN A 186 -7.72 -28.37 8.84
C ASN A 186 -6.56 -28.96 9.65
N ILE A 187 -5.59 -28.12 9.99
CA ILE A 187 -4.58 -28.48 10.99
C ILE A 187 -5.32 -28.40 12.33
N PRO A 188 -5.50 -29.52 13.06
CA PRO A 188 -6.03 -29.45 14.41
C PRO A 188 -5.04 -28.67 15.28
N ASN A 189 -5.58 -27.76 16.09
CA ASN A 189 -4.85 -26.97 17.09
C ASN A 189 -4.00 -27.85 18.01
#